data_AF-A0A5D0NEA4-F1
#
_entry.id   AF-A0A5D0NEA4-F1
#
_cell.length_a   1.000
_cell.length_b   1.000
_cell.length_c   1.000
_cell.angle_alpha   90.00
_cell.angle_beta   90.00
_cell.angle_gamma   90.00
#
_symmetry.space_group_name_H-M   'P 1'
#
loop_
_entity.id
_entity.type
_entity.pdbx_description
1 polymer ?
#
loop_
_entity_poly.entity_id
_entity_poly.type
_entity_poly.pdbx_seq_one_letter_code
_entity_poly.pdbx_strand_id
1 'polypeptide(L)' 'MAPFYCPYCGEESLEPREEHGSWFCPDCVRSFTLKFLGVGAPRTASKEVPR' A
#
# COMPACT_ATOMS: atom_id res chain seq x y z
N MET A 1 -10.46 2.13 -5.10
CA MET A 1 -10.38 2.56 -3.69
C MET A 1 -9.28 3.59 -3.59
N ALA A 2 -9.54 4.75 -2.98
CA ALA A 2 -8.51 5.76 -2.72
C ALA A 2 -7.76 5.43 -1.42
N PRO A 3 -6.43 5.55 -1.37
CA PRO A 3 -5.69 5.56 -0.10
C PRO A 3 -5.99 6.86 0.66
N PHE A 4 -6.04 6.77 2.00
CA PHE A 4 -6.17 7.95 2.86
C PHE A 4 -4.83 8.60 3.18
N TYR A 5 -3.74 7.82 3.20
CA TYR A 5 -2.41 8.30 3.58
C TYR A 5 -1.35 7.92 2.53
N CYS A 6 -0.41 8.84 2.29
CA CYS A 6 0.76 8.58 1.47
C CYS A 6 1.64 7.49 2.13
N PRO A 7 1.98 6.39 1.43
CA PRO A 7 2.78 5.31 2.02
C PRO A 7 4.23 5.70 2.30
N TYR A 8 4.67 6.88 1.87
CA TYR A 8 6.04 7.37 2.04
C TYR A 8 6.19 8.40 3.15
N CYS A 9 5.23 9.32 3.33
CA CYS A 9 5.32 10.39 4.33
C CYS A 9 4.18 10.42 5.35
N GLY A 10 3.10 9.66 5.15
CA GLY A 10 1.96 9.63 6.06
C GLY A 10 0.99 10.82 5.94
N GLU A 11 1.21 11.74 5.00
CA GLU A 11 0.30 12.86 4.74
C GLU A 11 -0.96 12.41 3.98
N GLU A 12 -2.05 13.17 4.14
CA GLU A 12 -3.36 12.90 3.53
C GLU A 12 -3.55 13.60 2.17
N SER A 13 -2.66 14.53 1.81
CA SER A 13 -2.69 15.20 0.51
C SER A 13 -2.34 14.19 -0.60
N LEU A 14 -3.36 13.70 -1.30
CA LEU A 14 -3.22 12.71 -2.36
C LEU A 14 -4.08 13.10 -3.57
N GLU A 15 -3.43 13.19 -4.72
CA GLU A 15 -4.05 13.53 -6.00
C GLU A 15 -4.12 12.30 -6.90
N PRO A 16 -5.30 11.94 -7.44
CA PRO A 16 -5.40 10.85 -8.41
C PRO A 16 -4.72 11.23 -9.73
N ARG A 17 -4.10 10.25 -10.40
CA ARG A 17 -3.56 10.39 -11.76
C ARG A 17 -4.45 9.68 -12.77
N GLU A 18 -4.26 9.98 -14.06
CA GLU A 18 -5.07 9.38 -15.13
C GLU A 18 -4.93 7.85 -15.20
N GLU A 19 -3.76 7.32 -14.83
CA GLU A 19 -3.55 5.88 -14.76
C GLU A 19 -4.33 5.27 -13.57
N HIS A 20 -5.04 4.18 -13.85
CA HIS A 20 -5.89 3.52 -12.86
C HIS A 20 -5.09 3.05 -11.63
N GLY A 21 -5.48 3.57 -10.47
CA GLY A 21 -4.82 3.23 -9.20
C GLY A 21 -3.53 4.01 -8.94
N SER A 22 -3.19 4.98 -9.79
CA SER A 22 -2.02 5.84 -9.64
C SER A 22 -2.36 7.14 -8.90
N TRP A 23 -1.43 7.58 -8.06
CA TRP A 23 -1.58 8.69 -7.13
C TRP A 23 -0.30 9.52 -7.06
N PHE A 24 -0.43 10.79 -6.69
CA PHE A 24 0.68 11.69 -6.42
C PHE A 24 0.48 12.39 -5.07
N CYS A 25 1.55 12.49 -4.29
CA CYS A 25 1.58 13.24 -3.03
C CYS A 25 2.40 14.54 -3.23
N PRO A 26 1.80 15.73 -3.09
CA PRO A 26 2.52 17.00 -3.22
C PRO A 26 3.51 17.25 -2.08
N ASP A 27 3.24 16.76 -0.87
CA ASP A 27 4.10 17.01 0.31
C ASP A 27 5.48 16.32 0.21
N CYS A 28 5.52 15.11 -0.36
CA CYS A 28 6.77 14.37 -0.54
C CYS A 28 7.18 14.16 -2.01
N VAL A 29 6.41 14.74 -2.94
CA VAL A 29 6.67 14.75 -4.39
C VAL A 29 6.86 13.35 -4.99
N ARG A 30 6.09 12.36 -4.53
CA ARG A 30 6.15 10.97 -5.03
C ARG A 30 4.87 10.59 -5.75
N SER A 31 5.04 9.95 -6.90
CA SER A 31 3.99 9.24 -7.61
C SER A 31 4.08 7.75 -7.32
N PHE A 32 2.94 7.07 -7.17
CA PHE A 32 2.89 5.63 -6.90
C PHE A 32 1.58 5.02 -7.40
N THR A 33 1.56 3.69 -7.56
CA THR A 33 0.38 2.93 -7.99
C THR A 33 0.04 1.87 -6.95
N LEU A 34 -1.25 1.72 -6.64
CA LEU A 34 -1.75 0.65 -5.78
C LEU A 34 -2.45 -0.41 -6.60
N LYS A 35 -2.12 -1.68 -6.33
CA LYS A 35 -2.74 -2.83 -6.94
C LYS A 35 -3.20 -3.80 -5.86
N PHE A 36 -4.48 -4.19 -5.92
CA PHE A 36 -4.97 -5.30 -5.12
C PHE A 36 -4.39 -6.62 -5.66
N LEU A 37 -3.71 -7.37 -4.80
CA LEU A 37 -3.06 -8.64 -5.18
C LEU A 37 -3.87 -9.87 -4.75
N GLY A 38 -4.73 -9.75 -3.74
CA GLY A 38 -5.51 -10.85 -3.16
C GLY A 38 -5.61 -10.75 -1.63
N VAL A 39 -6.33 -11.70 -1.04
CA VAL A 39 -6.39 -11.88 0.42
C VAL A 39 -5.46 -13.03 0.79
N GLY A 40 -4.49 -12.77 1.67
CA GLY A 40 -3.57 -13.80 2.17
C GLY A 40 -4.23 -14.72 3.20
N ALA A 41 -3.64 -15.90 3.42
CA ALA A 41 -4.01 -16.77 4.52
C ALA A 41 -3.18 -16.41 5.78
N PRO A 42 -3.76 -16.49 7.00
CA PRO A 42 -3.00 -16.30 8.22
C PRO A 42 -1.88 -17.35 8.31
N ARG A 43 -0.64 -16.93 8.61
CA ARG A 43 0.45 -17.86 8.86
C ARG A 43 0.16 -18.63 10.15
N THR A 44 -0.18 -19.92 10.05
CA THR A 44 -0.10 -20.83 11.18
C THR A 44 1.39 -20.99 11.50
N ALA A 45 1.85 -20.45 12.62
CA ALA A 45 3.21 -20.68 13.08
C ALA A 45 3.40 -22.19 13.23
N SER A 46 4.13 -22.80 12.29
CA SER A 46 4.55 -24.20 12.45
C SER A 46 5.52 -24.19 13.62
N LYS A 47 5.07 -24.71 14.76
CA LYS A 47 5.92 -24.91 15.92
C LYS A 47 6.96 -25.94 15.47
N GLU A 48 8.17 -25.51 15.13
CA GLU A 48 9.29 -26.43 14.90
C GLU A 48 9.39 -27.34 16.12
N VAL A 49 9.12 -28.63 15.91
CA VAL A 49 9.41 -29.68 16.89
C VAL A 49 10.93 -29.84 16.87
N PRO A 50 11.65 -29.51 17.95
CA PRO A 50 13.09 -29.78 18.01
C PRO A 50 13.29 -31.29 17.93
N ARG A 51 14.22 -31.74 17.07
CA ARG A 51 14.67 -33.13 17.00
C ARG A 51 15.66 -33.42 18.11
#